data_AF-B4QEX7-F1
#
_entry.id   AF-B4QEX7-F1
#
_cell.length_a   1.000
_cell.length_b   1.000
_cell.length_c   1.000
_cell.angle_alpha   90.00
_cell.angle_beta   90.00
_cell.angle_gamma   90.00
#
_symmetry.space_group_name_H-M   'P 1'
#
loop_
_entity.id
_entity.type
_entity.pdbx_description
1 polymer ?
#
loop_
_entity_poly.entity_id
_entity_poly.type
_entity_poly.pdbx_seq_one_letter_code
_entity_poly.pdbx_strand_id
1 'polypeptide(L)'
;MFFKKCCFFLPLNVGCIIIGAIFITFHVGELITHSDDTIFIKQVSHKWWAPVIMSPILTIGTLSSILLVYAASKLVRSKPSPIILAVQVFIIVLLVYAWLVVWSYYIELLFAYEDELETGYV
;
A
#
# COMPACT_ATOMS: atom_id res chain seq x y z
N MET A 1 5.38 39.00 -6.85
CA MET A 1 5.04 37.92 -5.88
C MET A 1 5.18 36.58 -6.59
N PHE A 2 6.14 35.76 -6.15
CA PHE A 2 6.95 34.83 -6.96
C PHE A 2 6.46 33.36 -6.97
N PHE A 3 5.16 33.10 -6.78
CA PHE A 3 4.62 31.73 -6.64
C PHE A 3 3.40 31.43 -7.55
N LYS A 4 3.36 31.99 -8.77
CA LYS A 4 2.30 31.67 -9.75
C LYS A 4 2.62 30.51 -10.70
N LYS A 5 3.83 29.95 -10.63
CA LYS A 5 4.27 28.84 -11.49
C LYS A 5 5.14 27.87 -10.71
N CYS A 6 4.56 27.09 -9.81
CA CYS A 6 5.14 25.78 -9.52
C CYS A 6 4.89 24.95 -10.79
N CYS A 7 5.87 24.94 -11.69
CA CYS A 7 5.89 24.09 -12.88
C CYS A 7 6.03 22.63 -12.44
N PHE A 8 4.95 22.05 -11.89
CA PHE A 8 4.80 20.61 -11.99
C PHE A 8 4.49 20.33 -13.47
N PHE A 9 5.28 19.50 -14.12
CA PHE A 9 5.14 19.15 -15.55
C PHE A 9 3.82 18.40 -15.84
N LEU A 10 2.99 18.15 -14.81
CA LEU A 10 1.80 17.31 -14.86
C LEU A 10 0.73 17.86 -13.89
N PRO A 11 -0.53 18.04 -14.31
CA PRO A 11 -1.60 18.50 -13.43
C PRO A 11 -1.95 17.43 -12.39
N LEU A 12 -2.35 17.86 -11.18
CA LEU A 12 -2.54 16.98 -10.00
C LEU A 12 -3.47 15.78 -10.26
N ASN A 13 -4.53 15.99 -11.05
CA ASN A 13 -5.46 14.94 -11.46
C ASN A 13 -4.77 13.84 -12.29
N VAL A 14 -3.93 14.22 -13.26
CA VAL A 14 -3.20 13.25 -14.08
C VAL A 14 -2.17 12.52 -13.23
N GLY A 15 -1.49 13.22 -12.31
CA GLY A 15 -0.56 12.59 -11.36
C GLY A 15 -1.25 11.55 -10.47
N CYS A 16 -2.42 11.87 -9.92
CA CYS A 16 -3.20 10.94 -9.10
C CYS A 16 -3.69 9.73 -9.89
N ILE A 17 -4.06 9.90 -11.17
CA ILE A 17 -4.45 8.78 -12.05
C ILE A 17 -3.25 7.86 -12.30
N ILE A 18 -2.08 8.41 -12.63
CA ILE A 18 -0.87 7.62 -12.88
C ILE A 18 -0.47 6.83 -11.63
N ILE A 19 -0.36 7.50 -10.47
CA ILE A 19 0.02 6.85 -9.21
C ILE A 19 -1.01 5.78 -8.84
N GLY A 20 -2.31 6.11 -8.89
CA GLY A 20 -3.36 5.17 -8.57
C GLY A 20 -3.37 3.95 -9.50
N ALA A 21 -3.15 4.14 -10.80
CA ALA A 21 -3.06 3.04 -11.76
C ALA A 21 -1.85 2.13 -11.48
N ILE A 22 -0.66 2.69 -11.22
CA ILE A 22 0.54 1.92 -10.87
C ILE A 22 0.28 1.07 -9.63
N PHE A 23 -0.30 1.65 -8.57
CA PHE A 23 -0.60 0.90 -7.36
C PHE A 23 -1.69 -0.16 -7.59
N ILE A 24 -2.73 0.11 -8.38
CA ILE A 24 -3.72 -0.92 -8.73
C ILE A 24 -3.03 -2.10 -9.43
N THR A 25 -2.17 -1.84 -10.42
CA THR A 25 -1.42 -2.90 -11.12
C THR A 25 -0.50 -3.65 -10.17
N PHE A 26 0.14 -2.96 -9.24
CA PHE A 26 0.99 -3.59 -8.22
C PHE A 26 0.19 -4.53 -7.31
N HIS A 27 -0.91 -4.06 -6.69
CA HIS A 27 -1.69 -4.88 -5.76
C HIS A 27 -2.44 -6.01 -6.47
N VAL A 28 -2.96 -5.77 -7.68
CA VAL A 28 -3.58 -6.84 -8.50
C VAL A 28 -2.52 -7.82 -8.97
N GLY A 29 -1.32 -7.33 -9.31
CA GLY A 29 -0.17 -8.14 -9.64
C GLY A 29 0.20 -9.07 -8.48
N GLU A 30 0.31 -8.54 -7.26
CA GLU A 30 0.50 -9.35 -6.04
C GLU A 30 -0.61 -10.38 -5.86
N LEU A 31 -1.88 -9.99 -6.03
CA LEU A 31 -3.02 -10.90 -5.89
C LEU A 31 -2.97 -12.08 -6.88
N ILE A 32 -2.56 -11.83 -8.12
CA ILE A 32 -2.53 -12.85 -9.18
C ILE A 32 -1.29 -13.73 -9.08
N THR A 33 -0.15 -13.15 -8.73
CA THR A 33 1.15 -13.85 -8.77
C THR A 33 1.40 -14.74 -7.56
N HIS A 34 0.55 -14.71 -6.54
CA HIS A 34 0.82 -15.40 -5.30
C HIS A 34 -0.36 -16.20 -4.73
N SER A 35 -0.15 -17.52 -4.63
CA SER A 35 -0.90 -18.40 -3.72
C SER A 35 -0.21 -18.56 -2.36
N ASP A 36 1.13 -18.50 -2.29
CA ASP A 36 1.89 -18.93 -1.10
C ASP A 36 3.00 -17.97 -0.61
N ASP A 37 3.56 -17.11 -1.46
CA ASP A 37 4.57 -16.10 -1.08
C ASP A 37 3.96 -14.68 -1.24
N THR A 38 4.67 -13.63 -0.88
CA THR A 38 4.39 -12.24 -1.32
C THR A 38 5.71 -11.49 -1.35
N ILE A 39 5.70 -10.25 -1.83
CA ILE A 39 6.91 -9.41 -1.84
C ILE A 39 7.51 -9.27 -0.43
N PHE A 40 6.68 -9.37 0.63
CA PHE A 40 7.09 -9.10 2.01
C PHE A 40 7.14 -10.31 2.92
N ILE A 41 6.33 -11.35 2.65
CA ILE A 41 6.24 -12.53 3.51
C ILE A 41 6.35 -13.77 2.63
N LYS A 42 7.38 -14.58 2.86
CA LYS A 42 7.50 -15.91 2.24
C LYS A 42 6.75 -16.96 3.05
N GLN A 43 6.21 -17.97 2.38
CA GLN A 43 5.44 -19.06 2.96
C GLN A 43 4.23 -18.58 3.80
N VAL A 44 3.51 -17.61 3.27
CA VAL A 44 2.26 -17.05 3.83
C VAL A 44 1.27 -18.17 4.20
N SER A 45 1.18 -19.17 3.34
CA SER A 45 0.32 -20.36 3.49
C SER A 45 0.65 -21.21 4.73
N HIS A 46 1.91 -21.23 5.16
CA HIS A 46 2.34 -21.98 6.34
C HIS A 46 2.27 -21.17 7.65
N LYS A 47 2.05 -19.85 7.58
CA LYS A 47 2.02 -18.96 8.73
C LYS A 47 0.59 -18.47 8.96
N TRP A 48 -0.08 -18.96 10.00
CA TRP A 48 -1.49 -18.63 10.28
C TRP A 48 -1.78 -17.13 10.42
N TRP A 49 -0.80 -16.33 10.85
CA TRP A 49 -0.92 -14.88 11.05
C TRP A 49 -0.69 -14.06 9.78
N ALA A 50 0.04 -14.60 8.80
CA ALA A 50 0.42 -13.88 7.59
C ALA A 50 -0.78 -13.49 6.69
N PRO A 51 -1.74 -14.39 6.37
CA PRO A 51 -2.88 -14.02 5.53
C PRO A 51 -3.84 -13.06 6.23
N VAL A 52 -3.93 -13.11 7.57
CA VAL A 52 -4.76 -12.21 8.39
C VAL A 52 -4.29 -10.76 8.26
N ILE A 53 -2.98 -10.54 8.18
CA ILE A 53 -2.39 -9.20 8.04
C ILE A 53 -2.39 -8.76 6.57
N MET A 54 -2.06 -9.67 5.65
CA MET A 54 -1.90 -9.35 4.24
C MET A 54 -3.21 -8.99 3.52
N SER A 55 -4.28 -9.73 3.78
CA SER A 55 -5.58 -9.52 3.13
C SER A 55 -6.15 -8.10 3.34
N PRO A 56 -6.25 -7.56 4.56
CA PRO A 56 -6.74 -6.20 4.77
C PRO A 56 -5.82 -5.15 4.15
N ILE A 57 -4.50 -5.37 4.14
CA ILE A 57 -3.54 -4.46 3.53
C ILE A 57 -3.79 -4.36 2.02
N LEU A 58 -3.84 -5.51 1.34
CA LEU A 58 -4.00 -5.57 -0.11
C LEU A 58 -5.35 -5.00 -0.55
N THR A 59 -6.43 -5.30 0.20
CA THR A 59 -7.78 -4.81 -0.08
C THR A 59 -7.94 -3.31 0.19
N ILE A 60 -7.43 -2.78 1.30
CA ILE A 60 -7.48 -1.34 1.61
C ILE A 60 -6.59 -0.56 0.62
N GLY A 61 -5.41 -1.11 0.27
CA GLY A 61 -4.51 -0.55 -0.73
C GLY A 61 -5.13 -0.46 -2.13
N THR A 62 -5.82 -1.51 -2.58
CA THR A 62 -6.56 -1.47 -3.86
C THR A 62 -7.72 -0.49 -3.82
N LEU A 63 -8.57 -0.54 -2.78
CA LEU A 63 -9.73 0.34 -2.67
C LEU A 63 -9.33 1.82 -2.61
N SER A 64 -8.30 2.15 -1.84
CA SER A 64 -7.79 3.54 -1.75
C SER A 64 -7.21 4.02 -3.08
N SER A 65 -6.51 3.16 -3.82
CA SER A 65 -5.98 3.48 -5.15
C SER A 65 -7.10 3.72 -6.17
N ILE A 66 -8.15 2.89 -6.15
CA ILE A 66 -9.34 3.07 -7.00
C ILE A 66 -10.06 4.39 -6.65
N LEU A 67 -10.23 4.68 -5.36
CA LEU A 67 -10.85 5.92 -4.89
C LEU A 67 -10.05 7.15 -5.35
N LEU A 68 -8.72 7.08 -5.33
CA LEU A 68 -7.84 8.13 -5.81
C LEU A 68 -8.03 8.40 -7.31
N VAL A 69 -8.07 7.35 -8.14
CA VAL A 69 -8.34 7.45 -9.58
C VAL A 69 -9.74 8.01 -9.84
N TYR A 70 -10.74 7.55 -9.10
CA TYR A 70 -12.12 8.02 -9.23
C TYR A 70 -12.25 9.50 -8.89
N ALA A 71 -11.65 9.93 -7.77
CA ALA A 71 -11.64 11.33 -7.37
C ALA A 71 -10.92 12.20 -8.39
N ALA A 72 -9.78 11.74 -8.91
CA ALA A 72 -9.01 12.44 -9.92
C ALA A 72 -9.70 12.52 -11.29
N SER A 73 -10.56 11.55 -11.63
CA SER A 73 -11.25 11.51 -12.92
C SER A 73 -12.59 12.25 -12.91
N LYS A 74 -13.40 12.06 -11.85
CA LYS A 74 -14.79 12.52 -11.81
C LYS A 74 -15.03 13.71 -10.88
N LEU A 75 -14.22 13.86 -9.83
CA LEU A 75 -14.42 14.87 -8.80
C LEU A 75 -13.59 16.15 -9.01
N VAL A 76 -12.85 16.26 -10.12
CA VAL A 76 -12.21 17.53 -10.56
C VAL A 76 -13.24 18.63 -10.79
N ARG A 77 -14.46 18.27 -11.21
CA ARG A 77 -15.52 19.23 -11.54
C ARG A 77 -16.39 19.65 -10.35
N SER A 78 -16.30 18.97 -9.20
CA SER A 78 -17.04 19.32 -7.98
C SER A 78 -16.28 20.32 -7.11
N LYS A 79 -16.98 21.32 -6.56
CA LYS A 79 -16.45 22.26 -5.55
C LYS A 79 -17.15 22.02 -4.20
N PRO A 80 -16.42 21.89 -3.07
CA PRO A 80 -14.95 21.80 -2.95
C PRO A 80 -14.40 20.51 -3.57
N SER A 81 -13.17 20.54 -4.09
CA SER A 81 -12.58 19.38 -4.76
C SER A 81 -12.15 18.32 -3.74
N PRO A 82 -12.79 17.13 -3.70
CA PRO A 82 -12.46 16.08 -2.74
C PRO A 82 -11.16 15.35 -3.08
N ILE A 83 -10.43 15.76 -4.14
CA ILE A 83 -9.15 15.17 -4.55
C ILE A 83 -8.11 15.29 -3.44
N ILE A 84 -8.06 16.43 -2.75
CA ILE A 84 -7.10 16.63 -1.64
C ILE A 84 -7.35 15.63 -0.52
N LEU A 85 -8.63 15.40 -0.17
CA LEU A 85 -9.02 14.44 0.85
C LEU A 85 -8.69 13.00 0.41
N ALA A 86 -8.95 12.65 -0.85
CA ALA A 86 -8.59 11.33 -1.39
C ALA A 86 -7.06 11.09 -1.38
N VAL A 87 -6.26 12.11 -1.74
CA VAL A 87 -4.80 12.06 -1.67
C VAL A 87 -4.34 11.86 -0.21
N GLN A 88 -4.95 12.57 0.73
CA GLN A 88 -4.59 12.45 2.15
C GLN A 88 -4.92 11.07 2.71
N VAL A 89 -6.09 10.51 2.39
CA VAL A 89 -6.45 9.14 2.74
C VAL A 89 -5.45 8.14 2.13
N PHE A 90 -5.10 8.32 0.85
CA PHE A 90 -4.13 7.47 0.17
C PHE A 90 -2.73 7.50 0.83
N ILE A 91 -2.25 8.69 1.22
CA ILE A 91 -0.98 8.83 1.93
C ILE A 91 -1.02 8.12 3.29
N ILE A 92 -2.12 8.26 4.04
CA ILE A 92 -2.28 7.58 5.34
C ILE A 92 -2.22 6.06 5.15
N VAL A 93 -2.93 5.53 4.14
CA VAL A 93 -2.89 4.09 3.81
C VAL A 93 -1.47 3.65 3.45
N LEU A 94 -0.73 4.43 2.67
CA LEU A 94 0.67 4.14 2.35
C LEU A 94 1.59 4.13 3.59
N LEU A 95 1.38 5.04 4.53
CA LEU A 95 2.16 5.08 5.76
C LEU A 95 1.87 3.87 6.65
N VAL A 96 0.59 3.50 6.78
CA VAL A 96 0.18 2.28 7.49
C VAL A 96 0.75 1.04 6.80
N TYR A 97 0.74 1.00 5.47
CA TYR A 97 1.36 -0.05 4.68
C TYR A 97 2.85 -0.19 4.99
N ALA A 98 3.60 0.91 4.93
CA ALA A 98 5.03 0.92 5.25
C ALA A 98 5.32 0.47 6.69
N TRP A 99 4.47 0.88 7.64
CA TRP A 99 4.61 0.44 9.02
C TRP A 99 4.36 -1.06 9.20
N LEU A 100 3.35 -1.61 8.53
CA LEU A 100 3.05 -3.04 8.59
C LEU A 100 4.14 -3.91 7.96
N VAL A 101 4.79 -3.41 6.90
CA VAL A 101 5.99 -4.06 6.32
C VAL A 101 7.13 -4.12 7.33
N VAL A 102 7.38 -3.03 8.05
CA VAL A 102 8.40 -3.01 9.11
C VAL A 102 8.01 -3.97 10.24
N TRP A 103 6.73 -3.99 10.62
CA TRP A 103 6.22 -4.90 11.64
C TRP A 103 6.39 -6.37 11.24
N SER A 104 6.07 -6.74 10.00
CA SER A 104 6.21 -8.13 9.54
C SER A 104 7.66 -8.60 9.60
N TYR A 105 8.62 -7.73 9.28
CA TYR A 105 10.04 -8.02 9.42
C TYR A 105 10.44 -8.34 10.87
N TYR A 106 9.98 -7.54 11.85
CA TYR A 106 10.27 -7.80 13.26
C TYR A 106 9.63 -9.09 13.77
N ILE A 107 8.42 -9.42 13.31
CA ILE A 107 7.76 -10.68 13.68
C ILE A 107 8.53 -11.88 13.14
N GLU A 108 8.99 -11.84 11.88
CA GLU A 108 9.83 -12.93 11.36
C GLU A 108 11.13 -13.09 12.15
N LEU A 109 11.75 -11.98 12.56
CA LEU A 109 12.96 -12.01 13.39
C LEU A 109 12.69 -12.65 14.76
N LEU A 110 11.52 -12.37 15.35
CA LEU A 110 11.11 -12.93 16.64
C LEU A 110 10.97 -14.46 16.55
N PHE A 111 10.28 -14.96 15.52
CA PHE A 111 10.12 -16.40 15.31
C PHE A 111 11.45 -17.10 15.04
N ALA A 112 12.33 -16.49 14.24
CA ALA A 112 13.67 -17.04 13.99
C ALA A 112 14.48 -17.16 15.31
N TYR A 113 14.35 -16.19 16.21
CA TYR A 113 14.99 -16.23 17.52
C TYR A 113 14.39 -17.32 18.43
N GLU A 114 13.07 -17.50 18.45
CA GLU A 114 12.42 -18.59 19.20
C GLU A 114 12.87 -19.97 18.71
N ASP A 115 12.96 -20.18 17.39
CA ASP A 115 13.43 -21.44 16.81
C ASP A 115 14.89 -21.75 17.20
N GLU A 116 15.79 -20.75 17.21
CA GLU A 116 17.18 -20.94 17.65
C GLU A 116 17.28 -21.27 19.15
N LEU A 117 16.38 -20.70 19.96
CA LEU A 117 16.31 -20.98 21.39
C LEU A 117 15.80 -22.41 21.68
N GLU A 118 14.79 -22.89 20.95
CA GLU A 118 14.27 -24.26 21.09
C GLU A 118 15.27 -25.32 20.61
N THR A 119 16.05 -25.01 19.58
CA THR A 119 17.05 -25.93 19.02
C THR A 119 18.38 -25.94 19.78
N GLY A 120 18.53 -25.08 20.79
CA GLY A 120 19.66 -25.09 21.72
C GLY A 120 20.99 -24.61 21.12
N TYR A 121 20.94 -23.80 20.06
CA TYR A 121 22.13 -23.22 19.43
C TYR A 121 22.62 -21.92 20.10
N VAL A 122 21.93 -21.47 21.17
CA VAL A 122 22.29 -20.29 22.00
C VAL A 122 22.39 -20.67 23.47
#